data_AF-A0A1Y4C760-F1
#
_entry.id   AF-A0A1Y4C760-F1
#
_cell.length_a   1.000
_cell.length_b   1.000
_cell.length_c   1.000
_cell.angle_alpha   90.00
_cell.angle_beta   90.00
_cell.angle_gamma   90.00
#
_symmetry.space_group_name_H-M   'P 1'
#
loop_
_entity.id
_entity.type
_entity.pdbx_description
1 polymer ?
#
loop_
_entity_poly.entity_id
_entity_poly.type
_entity_poly.pdbx_seq_one_letter_code
_entity_poly.pdbx_strand_id
1 'polypeptide(L)'
;MVRFFTPAYVFDAIQNITSAFNREEYFKAEQENREPCYLPKFSAHILRHTFCTRFCENEKDLKIIQDVMGHRNIRTTMDVYNEATESRKIASFQSLEGKIKVI
;
A
#
# COMPACT_ATOMS: atom_id res chain seq x y z
N MET A 1 -24.03 10.22 18.43
CA MET A 1 -23.78 8.76 18.42
C MET A 1 -22.61 8.50 17.49
N VAL A 2 -21.43 8.18 18.01
CA VAL A 2 -20.24 7.88 17.17
C VAL A 2 -20.45 6.48 16.59
N ARG A 3 -20.48 6.35 15.27
CA ARG A 3 -20.56 5.02 14.62
C ARG A 3 -19.22 4.33 14.78
N PHE A 4 -19.19 3.21 15.48
CA PHE A 4 -18.02 2.35 15.56
C PHE A 4 -18.03 1.40 14.38
N PHE A 5 -17.08 1.58 13.46
CA PHE A 5 -16.89 0.68 12.33
C PHE A 5 -15.89 -0.40 12.71
N THR A 6 -16.34 -1.66 12.70
CA THR A 6 -15.45 -2.79 12.97
C THR A 6 -14.59 -3.09 11.73
N PRO A 7 -13.41 -3.71 11.89
CA PRO A 7 -12.60 -4.14 10.74
C PRO A 7 -13.36 -5.02 9.75
N ALA A 8 -14.22 -5.91 10.25
CA ALA A 8 -15.08 -6.75 9.41
C ALA A 8 -16.08 -5.92 8.60
N TYR A 9 -16.75 -4.95 9.23
CA TYR A 9 -17.66 -4.05 8.52
C TYR A 9 -16.96 -3.28 7.39
N VAL A 10 -15.75 -2.77 7.65
CA VAL A 10 -14.95 -2.05 6.64
C VAL A 10 -14.55 -3.00 5.52
N PHE A 11 -14.15 -4.23 5.84
CA PHE A 11 -13.81 -5.24 4.83
C PHE A 11 -14.99 -5.55 3.92
N ASP A 12 -16.17 -5.84 4.51
CA ASP A 12 -17.38 -6.17 3.76
C ASP A 12 -17.84 -5.00 2.89
N ALA A 13 -17.77 -3.77 3.41
CA ALA A 13 -18.06 -2.57 2.64
C ALA A 13 -17.16 -2.46 1.39
N ILE A 14 -15.86 -2.71 1.53
CA ILE A 14 -14.91 -2.70 0.40
C ILE A 14 -15.26 -3.80 -0.62
N GLN A 15 -15.57 -5.01 -0.16
CA GLN A 15 -15.94 -6.11 -1.06
C GLN A 15 -17.24 -5.80 -1.83
N ASN A 16 -18.22 -5.20 -1.16
CA ASN A 16 -19.48 -4.79 -1.77
C ASN A 16 -19.27 -3.71 -2.82
N ILE A 17 -18.46 -2.69 -2.52
CA ILE A 17 -18.11 -1.62 -3.48
C ILE A 17 -17.43 -2.22 -4.71
N THR A 18 -16.44 -3.09 -4.50
CA THR A 18 -15.69 -3.74 -5.59
C THR A 18 -16.62 -4.56 -6.49
N SER A 19 -17.53 -5.33 -5.88
CA SER A 19 -18.47 -6.18 -6.61
C SER A 19 -19.52 -5.36 -7.38
N ALA A 20 -20.02 -4.29 -6.76
CA ALA A 20 -20.97 -3.38 -7.40
C ALA A 20 -20.36 -2.68 -8.61
N PHE A 21 -19.14 -2.13 -8.45
CA PHE A 21 -18.40 -1.51 -9.54
C PHE A 21 -18.13 -2.50 -10.67
N ASN A 22 -17.60 -3.70 -10.37
CA ASN A 22 -17.28 -4.69 -11.40
C ASN A 22 -18.53 -5.15 -12.15
N ARG A 23 -19.68 -5.23 -11.48
CA ARG A 23 -20.95 -5.54 -12.14
C ARG A 23 -21.38 -4.41 -13.08
N GLU A 24 -21.30 -3.16 -12.65
CA GLU A 24 -21.63 -2.01 -13.48
C GLU A 24 -20.69 -1.90 -14.70
N GLU A 25 -19.40 -2.12 -14.46
CA GLU A 25 -18.36 -2.09 -15.48
C GLU A 25 -18.58 -3.14 -16.58
N TYR A 26 -19.02 -4.35 -16.22
CA TYR A 26 -19.36 -5.38 -17.20
C TYR A 26 -20.42 -4.89 -18.20
N PHE A 27 -21.53 -4.32 -17.71
CA PHE A 27 -22.60 -3.83 -18.57
C PHE A 27 -22.17 -2.62 -19.40
N LYS A 28 -21.37 -1.71 -18.84
CA LYS A 28 -20.83 -0.57 -19.58
C LYS A 28 -19.89 -1.01 -20.71
N ALA A 29 -18.98 -1.94 -20.41
CA ALA A 29 -18.04 -2.46 -21.37
C ALA A 29 -18.74 -3.18 -22.53
N GLU A 30 -19.81 -3.95 -22.23
CA GLU A 30 -20.66 -4.58 -23.23
C GLU A 30 -21.35 -3.55 -24.13
N GLN A 31 -21.94 -2.50 -23.56
CA GLN A 31 -22.58 -1.42 -24.33
C GLN A 31 -21.59 -0.63 -25.20
N GLU A 32 -20.38 -0.42 -24.69
CA GLU A 32 -19.31 0.32 -25.38
C GLU A 32 -18.48 -0.58 -26.32
N ASN A 33 -18.81 -1.87 -26.40
CA ASN A 33 -18.09 -2.88 -27.18
C ASN A 33 -16.57 -2.86 -26.94
N ARG A 34 -16.18 -2.81 -25.66
CA ARG A 34 -14.80 -2.81 -25.19
C ARG A 34 -14.58 -3.88 -24.12
N GLU A 35 -13.33 -4.18 -23.84
CA GLU A 35 -12.96 -5.04 -22.71
C GLU A 35 -13.27 -4.34 -21.37
N PRO A 36 -13.82 -5.06 -20.37
CA PRO A 36 -14.10 -4.51 -19.05
C PRO A 36 -12.84 -4.30 -18.22
N CYS A 37 -12.77 -3.17 -17.52
CA CYS A 37 -11.69 -2.81 -16.61
C CYS A 37 -12.13 -2.99 -15.15
N TYR A 38 -11.96 -4.21 -14.63
CA TYR A 38 -12.37 -4.53 -13.27
C TYR A 38 -11.46 -3.93 -12.20
N LEU A 39 -12.06 -3.54 -11.08
CA LEU A 39 -11.34 -3.36 -9.83
C LEU A 39 -10.85 -4.73 -9.32
N PRO A 40 -9.57 -4.83 -8.95
CA PRO A 40 -9.05 -6.04 -8.32
C PRO A 40 -9.68 -6.25 -6.95
N LYS A 41 -9.57 -7.46 -6.39
CA LYS A 41 -9.93 -7.68 -4.98
C LYS A 41 -8.89 -7.00 -4.09
N PHE A 42 -9.34 -6.09 -3.23
CA PHE A 42 -8.48 -5.44 -2.25
C PHE A 42 -9.14 -5.26 -0.89
N SER A 43 -8.35 -4.85 0.10
CA SER A 43 -8.82 -4.59 1.46
C SER A 43 -8.13 -3.35 2.04
N ALA A 44 -8.67 -2.83 3.15
CA ALA A 44 -8.04 -1.75 3.89
C ALA A 44 -6.60 -2.07 4.34
N HIS A 45 -6.27 -3.35 4.51
CA HIS A 45 -4.91 -3.77 4.86
C HIS A 45 -3.92 -3.54 3.71
N ILE A 46 -4.34 -3.82 2.47
CA ILE A 46 -3.51 -3.56 1.28
C ILE A 46 -3.27 -2.06 1.13
N LEU A 47 -4.32 -1.24 1.28
CA LEU A 47 -4.19 0.22 1.22
C LEU A 47 -3.23 0.75 2.28
N ARG A 48 -3.29 0.20 3.50
CA ARG A 48 -2.36 0.53 4.58
C ARG A 48 -0.91 0.21 4.22
N HIS A 49 -0.67 -0.94 3.57
CA HIS A 49 0.67 -1.30 3.08
C HIS A 49 1.14 -0.34 1.99
N THR A 50 0.30 -0.04 1.01
CA THR A 50 0.62 0.95 -0.03
C THR A 50 0.97 2.31 0.56
N PHE A 51 0.18 2.79 1.54
CA PHE A 51 0.49 4.02 2.26
C PHE A 51 1.84 3.93 2.96
N CYS A 52 2.10 2.85 3.68
CA CYS A 52 3.37 2.64 4.38
C CYS A 52 4.55 2.69 3.42
N THR A 53 4.51 1.97 2.30
CA THR A 53 5.59 1.98 1.30
C THR A 53 5.86 3.39 0.78
N ARG A 54 4.81 4.12 0.37
CA ARG A 54 4.94 5.51 -0.13
C ARG A 54 5.42 6.48 0.94
N PHE A 55 4.99 6.29 2.17
CA PHE A 55 5.43 7.11 3.29
C PHE A 55 6.91 6.89 3.58
N CYS A 56 7.36 5.63 3.62
CA CYS A 56 8.77 5.27 3.80
C CYS A 56 9.67 5.78 2.68
N GLU A 57 9.20 5.83 1.44
CA GLU A 57 9.96 6.41 0.32
C GLU A 57 10.40 7.85 0.62
N ASN A 58 9.59 8.61 1.38
CA ASN A 58 9.79 10.04 1.64
C ASN A 58 10.32 10.34 3.06
N GLU A 59 9.83 9.63 4.08
CA GLU A 59 10.26 9.80 5.48
C GLU A 59 11.32 8.75 5.85
N LYS A 60 12.31 9.15 6.65
CA LYS A 60 13.45 8.31 7.06
C LYS A 60 13.50 8.06 8.56
N ASP A 61 12.78 8.85 9.36
CA ASP A 61 12.70 8.63 10.79
C ASP A 61 11.71 7.50 11.11
N LEU A 62 12.27 6.35 11.51
CA LEU A 62 11.52 5.16 11.89
C LEU A 62 10.56 5.40 13.06
N LYS A 63 10.83 6.36 13.95
CA LYS A 63 9.92 6.68 15.06
C LYS A 63 8.70 7.44 14.56
N ILE A 64 8.89 8.42 13.68
CA ILE A 64 7.79 9.15 13.03
C ILE A 64 6.91 8.17 12.25
N ILE A 65 7.55 7.28 11.49
CA ILE A 65 6.85 6.28 10.71
C ILE A 65 6.06 5.31 11.58
N GLN A 66 6.61 4.82 12.68
CA GLN A 66 5.88 3.97 13.62
C GLN A 66 4.70 4.68 14.29
N ASP A 67 4.88 5.94 14.68
CA ASP A 67 3.87 6.75 15.35
C ASP A 67 2.68 7.03 14.42
N VAL A 68 2.95 7.49 13.18
CA VAL A 68 1.94 7.73 12.14
C VAL A 68 1.18 6.43 11.79
N MET A 69 1.90 5.31 11.71
CA MET A 69 1.28 4.02 11.42
C MET A 69 0.49 3.45 12.59
N GLY A 70 0.60 4.00 13.81
CA GLY A 70 -0.18 3.60 14.98
C GLY A 70 0.02 2.14 15.39
N HIS A 71 1.19 1.56 15.11
CA HIS A 71 1.49 0.16 15.41
C HIS A 71 1.97 0.00 16.86
N ARG A 72 1.16 -0.64 17.71
CA ARG A 72 1.64 -1.13 19.03
C ARG A 72 2.61 -2.33 18.87
N ASN A 73 2.57 -3.03 17.74
CA ASN A 73 3.46 -4.12 17.39
C ASN A 73 3.92 -3.97 15.93
N ILE A 74 5.23 -3.88 15.73
CA ILE A 74 5.87 -3.48 14.48
C ILE A 74 6.04 -4.62 13.46
N ARG A 75 5.72 -5.85 13.86
CA ARG A 75 6.18 -7.07 13.15
C ARG A 75 5.72 -7.15 11.68
N THR A 76 4.47 -6.79 11.37
CA THR A 76 3.93 -6.82 10.00
C THR A 76 4.44 -5.66 9.13
N THR A 77 4.90 -4.60 9.78
CA THR A 77 5.37 -3.38 9.13
C THR A 77 6.86 -3.43 8.87
N MET A 78 7.61 -4.13 9.74
CA MET A 78 9.03 -4.40 9.56
C MET A 78 9.35 -5.16 8.29
N ASP A 79 8.47 -6.07 7.83
CA ASP A 79 8.71 -6.78 6.57
C ASP A 79 8.72 -5.81 5.38
N VAL A 80 7.74 -4.89 5.32
CA VAL A 80 7.67 -3.83 4.31
C VAL A 80 8.78 -2.78 4.48
N TYR A 81 9.13 -2.43 5.73
CA TYR A 81 10.24 -1.52 6.02
C TYR A 81 11.57 -2.10 5.56
N ASN A 82 11.86 -3.37 5.86
CA ASN A 82 13.10 -4.02 5.49
C ASN A 82 13.26 -4.03 3.97
N GLU A 83 12.22 -4.40 3.22
CA GLU A 83 12.29 -4.42 1.76
C GLU A 83 12.52 -3.02 1.17
N ALA A 84 11.80 -2.00 1.65
CA ALA A 84 11.96 -0.60 1.22
C ALA A 84 13.29 0.05 1.64
N THR A 85 13.91 -0.46 2.71
CA THR A 85 15.20 0.03 3.22
C THR A 85 16.37 -0.69 2.55
N GLU A 86 16.28 -2.00 2.32
CA GLU A 86 17.32 -2.78 1.64
C GLU A 86 17.50 -2.36 0.18
N SER A 87 16.40 -2.21 -0.56
CA SER A 87 16.44 -1.71 -1.95
C SER A 87 17.09 -0.31 -2.04
N ARG A 88 16.90 0.55 -1.03
CA ARG A 88 17.56 1.87 -0.95
C ARG A 88 18.98 1.84 -0.40
N LYS A 89 19.35 0.87 0.45
CA LYS A 89 20.74 0.64 0.85
C LYS A 89 21.57 0.28 -0.38
N ILE A 90 21.09 -0.64 -1.20
CA ILE A 90 21.73 -1.03 -2.46
C ILE A 90 21.90 0.20 -3.36
N ALA A 91 20.85 1.02 -3.54
CA ALA A 91 20.94 2.24 -4.33
C ALA A 91 21.94 3.27 -3.75
N SER A 92 21.98 3.42 -2.42
CA SER A 92 22.94 4.30 -1.74
C SER A 92 24.38 3.82 -1.92
N PHE A 93 24.65 2.52 -1.78
CA PHE A 93 25.96 1.92 -1.99
C PHE A 93 26.42 2.05 -3.46
N GLN A 94 25.53 1.81 -4.42
CA GLN A 94 25.83 2.02 -5.84
C GLN A 94 26.15 3.50 -6.16
N SER A 95 25.46 4.44 -5.52
CA SER A 95 25.76 5.88 -5.65
C SER A 95 27.11 6.26 -5.03
N LEU A 96 27.54 5.55 -3.99
CA LEU A 96 28.83 5.71 -3.33
C LEU A 96 29.98 5.14 -4.15
N GLU A 97 29.82 3.97 -4.78
CA GLU A 97 30.84 3.34 -5.65
C GLU A 97 31.22 4.24 -6.84
N GLY A 98 30.28 5.03 -7.38
CA GLY A 98 30.59 5.99 -8.46
C GLY A 98 31.30 7.27 -7.99
N LYS A 99 31.30 7.57 -6.69
CA LYS A 99 31.86 8.81 -6.11
C LYS A 99 33.16 8.59 -5.34
N ILE A 100 33.41 7.36 -4.89
CA ILE A 100 34.63 6.97 -4.21
C ILE A 100 35.45 6.12 -5.18
N LYS A 101 36.39 6.75 -5.91
CA LYS A 101 37.51 6.01 -6.49
C LYS A 101 38.37 5.52 -5.34
N VAL A 102 38.28 4.24 -5.02
CA VAL A 102 39.34 3.57 -4.27
C VAL A 102 40.53 3.49 -5.21
N ILE A 103 41.55 4.32 -4.93
CA ILE A 103 42.87 4.23 -5.56
C ILE A 103 43.68 3.21 -4.76
#